data_AF-A0A0Q4QBT3-F1
#
_entry.id   AF-A0A0Q4QBT3-F1
#
_cell.length_a   1.000
_cell.length_b   1.000
_cell.length_c   1.000
_cell.angle_alpha   90.00
_cell.angle_beta   90.00
_cell.angle_gamma   90.00
#
_symmetry.space_group_name_H-M   'P 1'
#
loop_
_entity.id
_entity.type
_entity.pdbx_description
1 polymer ?
#
loop_
_entity_poly.entity_id
_entity_poly.type
_entity_poly.pdbx_seq_one_letter_code
_entity_poly.pdbx_strand_id
1 'polypeptide(L)'
;MMDTDHTLQALHDDLEALRVAVEQEDHAEAERIASGHDRRLREFVEACGVQAAATGLRNLLVLQQSLMADMLVRRDIASARLRAGRQSVRAAHAYQQAESLA
;
A
#
# COMPACT_ATOMS: atom_id res chain seq x y z
N MET A 1 3.39 -30.88 9.07
CA MET A 1 3.16 -30.51 7.66
C MET A 1 2.27 -29.28 7.70
N MET A 2 2.77 -28.12 7.31
CA MET A 2 1.94 -26.91 7.27
C MET A 2 0.83 -27.11 6.24
N ASP A 3 -0.40 -26.73 6.59
CA ASP A 3 -1.52 -26.79 5.65
C ASP A 3 -1.39 -25.61 4.67
N THR A 4 -0.88 -25.91 3.47
CA THR A 4 -0.59 -24.94 2.42
C THR A 4 -1.81 -24.09 2.06
N ASP A 5 -3.01 -24.68 2.09
CA ASP A 5 -4.25 -23.97 1.76
C ASP A 5 -4.62 -22.94 2.84
N HIS A 6 -4.40 -23.26 4.10
CA HIS A 6 -4.64 -22.33 5.20
C HIS A 6 -3.67 -21.13 5.17
N THR A 7 -2.38 -21.37 4.89
CA THR A 7 -1.40 -20.28 4.76
C THR A 7 -1.69 -19.40 3.54
N LEU A 8 -2.12 -19.99 2.43
CA LEU A 8 -2.50 -19.24 1.23
C LEU A 8 -3.74 -18.38 1.48
N GLN A 9 -4.73 -18.89 2.21
CA GLN A 9 -5.90 -18.10 2.61
C GLN A 9 -5.48 -16.91 3.48
N ALA A 10 -4.59 -17.12 4.46
CA ALA A 10 -4.09 -16.04 5.29
C ALA A 10 -3.35 -14.95 4.47
N LEU A 11 -2.61 -15.32 3.42
CA LEU A 11 -1.98 -14.36 2.51
C LEU A 11 -3.00 -13.57 1.69
N HIS A 12 -4.14 -14.17 1.30
CA HIS A 12 -5.22 -13.44 0.66
C HIS A 12 -5.91 -12.47 1.64
N ASP A 13 -6.18 -12.93 2.85
CA ASP A 13 -6.82 -12.13 3.89
C ASP A 13 -5.96 -10.91 4.27
N ASP A 14 -4.63 -11.08 4.35
CA ASP A 14 -3.67 -10.00 4.59
C ASP A 14 -3.75 -8.93 3.48
N LEU A 15 -3.91 -9.30 2.20
CA LEU A 15 -4.03 -8.34 1.10
C LEU A 15 -5.37 -7.59 1.09
N GLU A 16 -6.47 -8.27 1.42
CA GLU A 16 -7.78 -7.65 1.55
C GLU A 16 -7.79 -6.66 2.72
N ALA A 17 -7.23 -7.04 3.87
CA ALA A 17 -7.08 -6.16 5.02
C ALA A 17 -6.18 -4.95 4.68
N LEU A 18 -5.10 -5.16 3.92
CA LEU A 18 -4.23 -4.07 3.47
C LEU A 18 -4.98 -3.10 2.54
N ARG A 19 -5.82 -3.60 1.63
CA ARG A 19 -6.67 -2.74 0.77
C ARG A 19 -7.58 -1.86 1.63
N VAL A 20 -8.26 -2.45 2.60
CA VAL A 20 -9.16 -1.72 3.50
C VAL A 20 -8.42 -0.66 4.32
N ALA A 21 -7.25 -0.99 4.89
CA ALA A 21 -6.45 -0.03 5.65
C ALA A 21 -5.99 1.16 4.78
N VAL A 22 -5.59 0.89 3.54
CA VAL A 22 -5.24 1.93 2.56
C VAL A 22 -6.45 2.77 2.17
N GLU A 23 -7.62 2.15 2.00
CA GLU A 23 -8.90 2.83 1.74
C GLU A 23 -9.29 3.81 2.84
N GLN A 24 -9.09 3.40 4.08
CA GLN A 24 -9.39 4.21 5.27
C GLN A 24 -8.31 5.24 5.61
N GLU A 25 -7.24 5.32 4.82
CA GLU A 25 -6.06 6.16 5.07
C GLU A 25 -5.34 5.84 6.40
N ASP A 26 -5.53 4.63 6.94
CA ASP A 26 -4.82 4.16 8.13
C ASP A 26 -3.44 3.60 7.74
N HIS A 27 -2.48 4.52 7.61
CA HIS A 27 -1.14 4.21 7.12
C HIS A 27 -0.32 3.35 8.10
N ALA A 28 -0.54 3.51 9.41
CA ALA A 28 0.16 2.72 10.42
C ALA A 28 -0.31 1.26 10.39
N GLU A 29 -1.62 1.07 10.23
CA GLU A 29 -2.20 -0.26 10.07
C GLU A 29 -1.75 -0.91 8.76
N ALA A 30 -1.75 -0.16 7.65
CA ALA A 30 -1.27 -0.64 6.36
C ALA A 30 0.20 -1.12 6.43
N GLU A 31 1.09 -0.38 7.09
CA GLU A 31 2.50 -0.76 7.27
C GLU A 31 2.63 -2.06 8.07
N ARG A 32 1.86 -2.18 9.16
CA ARG A 32 1.86 -3.37 10.01
C ARG A 32 1.39 -4.62 9.26
N ILE A 33 0.29 -4.51 8.49
CA ILE A 33 -0.24 -5.60 7.68
C ILE A 33 0.76 -5.99 6.58
N ALA A 34 1.31 -5.02 5.85
CA ALA A 34 2.28 -5.27 4.79
C ALA A 34 3.54 -6.01 5.30
N SER A 35 4.04 -5.61 6.48
CA SER A 35 5.20 -6.27 7.10
C SER A 35 4.90 -7.70 7.56
N GLY A 36 3.67 -7.95 8.03
CA GLY A 36 3.20 -9.29 8.41
C GLY A 36 3.03 -10.21 7.20
N HIS A 37 2.40 -9.69 6.15
CA HIS A 37 2.20 -10.36 4.87
C HIS A 37 3.54 -10.81 4.27
N ASP A 38 4.52 -9.91 4.21
CA ASP A 38 5.84 -10.19 3.64
C ASP A 38 6.56 -11.32 4.39
N ARG A 39 6.50 -11.33 5.72
CA ARG A 39 7.07 -12.40 6.54
C ARG A 39 6.41 -13.74 6.23
N ARG A 40 5.08 -13.78 6.22
CA ARG A 40 4.29 -15.00 5.97
C ARG A 40 4.53 -15.54 4.56
N LEU A 41 4.71 -14.65 3.57
CA LEU A 41 5.02 -15.02 2.20
C LEU A 41 6.39 -15.70 2.09
N ARG A 42 7.41 -15.16 2.77
CA ARG A 42 8.75 -15.78 2.81
C ARG A 42 8.70 -17.17 3.44
N GLU A 43 8.03 -17.31 4.59
CA GLU A 43 7.84 -18.59 5.27
C GLU A 43 7.11 -19.61 4.38
N PHE A 44 6.08 -19.17 3.64
CA PHE A 44 5.34 -20.02 2.71
C PHE A 44 6.20 -20.50 1.53
N VAL A 45 7.00 -19.62 0.95
CA VAL A 45 7.92 -19.94 -0.16
C VAL A 45 9.00 -20.93 0.30
N GLU A 46 9.55 -20.74 1.50
CA GLU A 46 10.52 -21.65 2.10
C GLU A 46 9.91 -23.04 2.36
N ALA A 47 8.66 -23.09 2.83
CA ALA A 47 7.98 -24.35 3.18
C ALA A 47 7.51 -25.18 1.97
N CYS A 48 7.09 -24.54 0.86
CA CYS A 48 6.45 -25.25 -0.25
C CYS A 48 7.42 -25.77 -1.32
N GLY A 49 8.63 -25.21 -1.42
CA GLY A 49 9.52 -25.47 -2.56
C GLY A 49 8.93 -24.96 -3.89
N VAL A 50 9.79 -24.76 -4.90
CA VAL A 50 9.49 -24.00 -6.14
C VAL A 50 8.32 -24.55 -6.98
N GLN A 51 7.82 -25.77 -6.72
CA GLN A 51 6.87 -26.46 -7.61
C GLN A 51 5.44 -26.66 -7.07
N ALA A 52 5.14 -26.44 -5.79
CA ALA A 52 3.88 -26.94 -5.20
C ALA A 52 2.67 -25.98 -5.19
N ALA A 53 2.80 -24.69 -5.56
CA ALA A 53 1.71 -23.72 -5.36
C ALA A 53 1.43 -22.78 -6.56
N ALA A 54 1.58 -23.29 -7.80
CA ALA A 54 1.61 -22.45 -9.01
C ALA A 54 0.33 -21.63 -9.28
N THR A 55 -0.86 -22.13 -8.96
CA THR A 55 -2.12 -21.40 -9.20
C THR A 55 -2.44 -20.43 -8.07
N GLY A 56 -2.28 -20.84 -6.82
CA GLY A 56 -2.50 -20.00 -5.64
C GLY A 56 -1.58 -18.79 -5.60
N LEU A 57 -0.28 -19.01 -5.84
CA LEU A 57 0.71 -17.91 -5.95
C LEU A 57 0.39 -16.95 -7.11
N ARG A 58 -0.18 -17.46 -8.21
CA ARG A 58 -0.53 -16.63 -9.36
C ARG A 58 -1.71 -15.70 -9.05
N ASN A 59 -2.72 -16.19 -8.34
CA ASN A 59 -3.83 -15.36 -7.86
C ASN A 59 -3.34 -14.31 -6.84
N LEU A 60 -2.44 -14.72 -5.94
CA LEU A 60 -1.82 -13.80 -4.98
C LEU A 60 -1.04 -12.67 -5.67
N LEU A 61 -0.24 -13.00 -6.69
CA LEU A 61 0.51 -12.02 -7.48
C LEU A 61 -0.41 -11.02 -8.20
N VAL A 62 -1.54 -11.48 -8.73
CA VAL A 62 -2.53 -10.59 -9.38
C VAL A 62 -3.10 -9.60 -8.37
N LEU A 63 -3.48 -10.07 -7.18
CA LEU A 63 -3.98 -9.19 -6.11
C LEU A 63 -2.93 -8.18 -5.64
N GLN A 64 -1.67 -8.62 -5.47
CA GLN A 64 -0.57 -7.72 -5.13
C GLN A 64 -0.34 -6.63 -6.18
N GLN A 65 -0.36 -6.99 -7.47
CA GLN A 65 -0.19 -6.00 -8.55
C GLN A 65 -1.33 -4.98 -8.58
N SER A 66 -2.58 -5.43 -8.40
CA SER A 66 -3.73 -4.53 -8.33
C SER A 66 -3.58 -3.54 -7.18
N LEU A 67 -3.25 -4.03 -5.99
CA LEU A 67 -3.10 -3.20 -4.80
C LEU A 67 -1.94 -2.20 -4.93
N MET A 68 -0.81 -2.62 -5.52
CA MET A 68 0.31 -1.73 -5.80
C MET A 68 -0.09 -0.60 -6.76
N ALA A 69 -0.87 -0.89 -7.80
CA ALA A 69 -1.35 0.13 -8.72
C ALA A 69 -2.23 1.16 -8.01
N ASP A 70 -3.13 0.72 -7.13
CA ASP A 70 -4.00 1.59 -6.35
C ASP A 70 -3.20 2.48 -5.37
N MET A 71 -2.21 1.90 -4.68
CA MET A 71 -1.33 2.66 -3.79
C MET A 71 -0.54 3.74 -4.55
N LEU A 72 -0.08 3.46 -5.77
CA LEU A 72 0.61 4.45 -6.61
C LEU A 72 -0.31 5.61 -6.97
N VAL A 73 -1.55 5.33 -7.38
CA VAL A 73 -2.54 6.38 -7.69
C VAL A 73 -2.80 7.26 -6.46
N ARG A 74 -3.00 6.65 -5.28
CA ARG A 74 -3.22 7.38 -4.02
C ARG A 74 -2.02 8.27 -3.67
N ARG A 75 -0.80 7.76 -3.83
CA ARG A 75 0.43 8.53 -3.62
C ARG A 75 0.51 9.75 -4.54
N ASP A 76 0.14 9.58 -5.81
CA ASP A 76 0.20 10.66 -6.79
C ASP A 76 -0.84 11.76 -6.50
N ILE A 77 -2.05 11.37 -6.05
CA ILE A 77 -3.08 12.28 -5.56
C ILE A 77 -2.59 13.06 -4.33
N ALA A 78 -2.04 12.37 -3.33
CA ALA A 78 -1.48 13.02 -2.14
C ALA A 78 -0.35 13.99 -2.50
N SER A 79 0.53 13.61 -3.42
CA SER A 79 1.62 14.46 -3.92
C SER A 79 1.09 15.71 -4.63
N ALA A 80 0.02 15.59 -5.41
CA ALA A 80 -0.62 16.74 -6.06
C ALA A 80 -1.22 17.71 -5.01
N ARG A 81 -1.90 17.19 -3.99
CA ARG A 81 -2.46 17.99 -2.88
C ARG A 81 -1.37 18.75 -2.12
N LEU A 82 -0.24 18.09 -1.80
CA LEU A 82 0.90 18.74 -1.13
C LEU A 82 1.52 19.86 -1.98
N ARG A 83 1.66 19.65 -3.30
CA ARG A 83 2.16 20.69 -4.21
C ARG A 83 1.23 21.90 -4.26
N ALA A 84 -0.08 21.67 -4.37
CA ALA A 84 -1.09 22.74 -4.35
C ALA A 84 -1.03 23.54 -3.04
N GLY A 85 -0.96 22.86 -1.88
CA GLY A 85 -0.83 23.53 -0.58
C GLY A 85 0.41 24.42 -0.47
N ARG A 86 1.58 23.94 -0.93
CA ARG A 86 2.81 24.75 -0.96
C ARG A 86 2.67 25.98 -1.86
N GLN A 87 1.98 25.86 -3.00
CA GLN A 87 1.74 26.97 -3.91
C GLN A 87 0.81 28.02 -3.27
N SER A 88 -0.27 27.58 -2.60
CA SER A 88 -1.17 28.48 -1.88
C SER A 88 -0.46 29.25 -0.77
N VAL A 89 0.41 28.59 0.02
CA VAL A 89 1.19 29.25 1.07
C VAL A 89 2.15 30.30 0.49
N ARG A 90 2.82 29.98 -0.61
CA ARG A 90 3.69 30.95 -1.31
C ARG A 90 2.90 32.15 -1.83
N ALA A 91 1.72 31.94 -2.38
CA ALA A 91 0.85 33.02 -2.88
C ALA A 91 0.36 33.91 -1.73
N ALA A 92 -0.09 33.33 -0.62
CA ALA A 92 -0.50 34.08 0.58
C ALA A 92 0.64 34.96 1.11
N HIS A 93 1.85 34.41 1.19
CA HIS A 93 3.02 35.17 1.63
C HIS A 93 3.39 36.30 0.66
N ALA A 94 3.26 36.07 -0.66
CA ALA A 94 3.51 37.09 -1.67
C ALA A 94 2.48 38.24 -1.61
N TYR A 95 1.20 37.94 -1.39
CA TYR A 95 0.17 38.97 -1.20
C TYR A 95 0.42 39.80 0.06
N GLN A 96 0.75 39.15 1.17
CA GLN A 96 1.05 39.85 2.42
C GLN A 96 2.28 40.76 2.31
N GLN A 97 3.31 40.34 1.56
CA GLN A 97 4.46 41.21 1.24
C GLN A 97 4.08 42.38 0.33
N ALA A 98 3.27 42.16 -0.70
CA ALA A 98 2.83 43.22 -1.60
C ALA A 98 1.97 44.28 -0.87
N GLU A 99 1.11 43.86 0.05
CA GLU A 99 0.32 44.75 0.91
C GLU A 99 1.20 45.56 1.87
N SER A 100 2.30 44.97 2.37
CA SER A 100 3.25 45.69 3.25
C SER A 100 4.13 46.74 2.55
N LEU A 101 4.17 46.72 1.22
CA LEU A 101 4.98 47.63 0.39
C LEU A 101 4.14 48.74 -0.28
N ALA A 102 2.82 48.68 -0.14
CA ALA A 102 1.85 49.67 -0.64
C ALA A 102 1.50 50.70 0.45
#